data_AF-A0AAE1H7V2-F1
#
_entry.id   AF-A0AAE1H7V2-F1
#
_cell.length_a   1.000
_cell.length_b   1.000
_cell.length_c   1.000
_cell.angle_alpha   90.00
_cell.angle_beta   90.00
_cell.angle_gamma   90.00
#
_symmetry.space_group_name_H-M   'P 1'
#
loop_
_entity.id
_entity.type
_entity.pdbx_description
1 polymer ?
#
loop_
_entity_poly.entity_id
_entity_poly.type
_entity_poly.pdbx_seq_one_letter_code
_entity_poly.pdbx_strand_id
1 'polypeptide(L)'
;MALKIQASGWPEGCDSEKAKEDYMADVLKYDGIIIDPTKVTKNPALRQLSKLMLNSFWGKFGEKTLRPKTEFVYNYGELMQMIIDPRKIVQNLLPLSDACLQVTWKPVPDSEESLPTSSLLHAALTTCHGRVQLYRYLDLVGDRAVYCDTDSVAYISRPGEPDLPLGTHLGDLSDQIGEDFGPGSFITEFFAGGPKNYGFKVAVGGDPAKVKVTIKVRGITINKSCDDLVTFDNLKAMVMGETDPLTIPIPRQIARIPGWRVVTRDTSKVWQVKNTKRRRISRGDTVPHGYNKWHMAEQQDHEIPEELDTLFNE
;
A
#
# COMPACT_ATOMS: atom_id res chain seq x y z
N MET A 1 -15.31 12.14 -4.36
CA MET A 1 -14.06 12.59 -5.01
C MET A 1 -13.98 14.12 -5.09
N ALA A 2 -15.04 14.82 -5.48
CA ALA A 2 -15.13 16.30 -5.49
C ALA A 2 -14.53 17.00 -4.25
N LEU A 3 -14.95 16.61 -3.03
CA LEU A 3 -14.42 17.19 -1.78
C LEU A 3 -12.89 17.08 -1.65
N LYS A 4 -12.30 15.96 -2.10
CA LYS A 4 -10.84 15.78 -2.10
C LYS A 4 -10.17 16.73 -3.08
N ILE A 5 -10.73 16.92 -4.28
CA ILE A 5 -10.19 17.87 -5.29
C ILE A 5 -10.30 19.30 -4.75
N GLN A 6 -11.48 19.71 -4.30
CA GLN A 6 -11.72 21.04 -3.74
C GLN A 6 -10.80 21.37 -2.57
N ALA A 7 -10.61 20.42 -1.65
CA ALA A 7 -9.70 20.58 -0.52
C ALA A 7 -8.20 20.58 -0.90
N SER A 8 -7.86 20.20 -2.13
CA SER A 8 -6.47 20.29 -2.63
C SER A 8 -6.09 21.71 -3.02
N GLY A 9 -7.08 22.58 -3.25
CA GLY A 9 -6.87 23.91 -3.82
C GLY A 9 -6.72 23.86 -5.34
N TRP A 10 -6.52 25.03 -5.95
CA TRP A 10 -6.27 25.15 -7.38
C TRP A 10 -4.87 24.62 -7.74
N PRO A 11 -4.72 23.93 -8.89
CA PRO A 11 -3.41 23.53 -9.40
C PRO A 11 -2.48 24.73 -9.64
N GLU A 12 -1.18 24.48 -9.69
CA GLU A 12 -0.20 25.51 -10.07
C GLU A 12 -0.48 26.00 -11.51
N GLY A 13 -0.49 27.32 -11.72
CA GLY A 13 -0.83 27.95 -12.99
C GLY A 13 -2.31 28.26 -13.22
N CYS A 14 -3.21 27.84 -12.32
CA CYS A 14 -4.65 28.18 -12.37
C CYS A 14 -4.98 29.49 -11.63
N ASP A 15 -4.31 30.59 -12.00
CA ASP A 15 -4.49 31.89 -11.33
C ASP A 15 -5.64 32.73 -11.92
N SER A 16 -5.87 32.58 -13.24
CA SER A 16 -6.93 33.32 -13.95
C SER A 16 -8.30 32.63 -13.83
N GLU A 17 -9.36 33.43 -13.94
CA GLU A 17 -10.74 32.92 -13.89
C GLU A 17 -11.02 31.95 -15.05
N LYS A 18 -10.53 32.27 -16.24
CA LYS A 18 -10.59 31.39 -17.40
C LYS A 18 -9.86 30.06 -17.18
N ALA A 19 -8.67 30.07 -16.59
CA ALA A 19 -7.94 28.83 -16.29
C ALA A 19 -8.68 27.94 -15.28
N LYS A 20 -9.39 28.55 -14.32
CA LYS A 20 -10.24 27.83 -13.36
C LYS A 20 -11.44 27.20 -14.05
N GLU A 21 -12.11 27.93 -14.93
CA GLU A 21 -13.22 27.42 -15.75
C GLU A 21 -12.77 26.27 -16.66
N ASP A 22 -11.64 26.44 -17.35
CA ASP A 22 -11.05 25.42 -18.21
C ASP A 22 -10.71 24.15 -17.41
N TYR A 23 -10.08 24.29 -16.23
CA TYR A 23 -9.79 23.16 -15.33
C TYR A 23 -11.07 22.45 -14.86
N MET A 24 -12.12 23.20 -14.52
CA MET A 24 -13.38 22.60 -14.10
C MET A 24 -14.07 21.84 -15.24
N ALA A 25 -14.05 22.38 -16.46
CA ALA A 25 -14.59 21.72 -17.64
C ALA A 25 -13.80 20.45 -17.97
N ASP A 26 -12.48 20.50 -17.84
CA ASP A 26 -11.54 19.40 -18.05
C ASP A 26 -11.77 18.25 -17.05
N VAL A 27 -11.86 18.55 -15.75
CA VAL A 27 -12.18 17.57 -14.70
C VAL A 27 -13.58 16.97 -14.90
N LEU A 28 -14.57 17.77 -15.30
CA LEU A 28 -15.90 17.24 -15.58
C LEU A 28 -15.88 16.28 -16.78
N LYS A 29 -15.14 16.63 -17.84
CA LYS A 29 -15.06 15.86 -19.08
C LYS A 29 -14.36 14.51 -18.87
N TYR A 30 -13.20 14.50 -18.20
CA TYR A 30 -12.37 13.30 -18.08
C TYR A 30 -12.65 12.50 -16.80
N ASP A 31 -12.90 13.16 -15.66
CA ASP A 31 -13.14 12.48 -14.39
C ASP A 31 -14.62 12.33 -14.04
N GLY A 32 -15.52 13.05 -14.73
CA GLY A 32 -16.96 13.07 -14.43
C GLY A 32 -17.30 13.77 -13.12
N ILE A 33 -16.42 14.66 -12.63
CA ILE A 33 -16.56 15.27 -11.30
C ILE A 33 -16.95 16.74 -11.42
N ILE A 34 -18.07 17.10 -10.80
CA ILE A 34 -18.50 18.49 -10.67
C ILE A 34 -17.76 19.14 -9.50
N ILE A 35 -17.03 20.22 -9.79
CA ILE A 35 -16.35 21.04 -8.80
C ILE A 35 -17.18 22.30 -8.54
N ASP A 36 -17.46 22.59 -7.28
CA ASP A 36 -17.96 23.90 -6.85
C ASP A 36 -16.77 24.85 -6.59
N PRO A 37 -16.59 25.92 -7.40
CA PRO A 37 -15.44 26.82 -7.34
C PRO A 37 -15.36 27.59 -6.01
N THR A 38 -16.50 27.83 -5.35
CA THR A 38 -16.56 28.58 -4.08
C THR A 38 -15.96 27.79 -2.92
N LYS A 39 -15.81 26.47 -3.08
CA LYS A 39 -15.28 25.55 -2.06
C LYS A 39 -13.85 25.11 -2.33
N VAL A 40 -13.24 25.55 -3.44
CA VAL A 40 -11.86 25.17 -3.79
C VAL A 40 -10.88 25.98 -2.96
N THR A 41 -10.43 25.39 -1.87
CA THR A 41 -9.48 25.99 -0.93
C THR A 41 -8.53 24.92 -0.41
N LYS A 42 -7.24 25.22 -0.37
CA LYS A 42 -6.22 24.30 0.15
C LYS A 42 -6.48 24.03 1.64
N ASN A 43 -6.95 22.82 1.94
CA ASN A 43 -7.25 22.34 3.28
C ASN A 43 -6.69 20.92 3.45
N PRO A 44 -5.45 20.79 3.98
CA PRO A 44 -4.79 19.50 4.12
C PRO A 44 -5.57 18.49 4.97
N ALA A 45 -6.21 18.94 6.05
CA ALA A 45 -6.98 18.09 6.95
C ALA A 45 -8.24 17.53 6.25
N LEU A 46 -9.00 18.39 5.58
CA LEU A 46 -10.19 17.97 4.84
C LEU A 46 -9.83 17.08 3.64
N ARG A 47 -8.72 17.37 2.96
CA ARG A 47 -8.19 16.51 1.90
C ARG A 47 -7.85 15.13 2.44
N GLN A 48 -7.18 15.05 3.59
CA GLN A 48 -6.82 13.78 4.21
C GLN A 48 -8.07 12.99 4.62
N LEU A 49 -9.05 13.64 5.26
CA LEU A 49 -10.31 13.01 5.63
C LEU A 49 -11.07 12.50 4.40
N SER A 50 -11.19 13.32 3.36
CA SER A 50 -11.86 12.94 2.12
C SER A 50 -11.16 11.77 1.42
N LYS A 51 -9.82 11.76 1.40
CA LYS A 51 -9.01 10.63 0.89
C LYS A 51 -9.23 9.36 1.72
N LEU A 52 -9.25 9.50 3.05
CA LEU A 52 -9.48 8.37 3.96
C LEU A 52 -10.86 7.75 3.74
N MET A 53 -11.90 8.56 3.59
CA MET A 53 -13.25 8.07 3.31
C MET A 53 -13.30 7.28 2.00
N LEU A 54 -12.74 7.82 0.92
CA LEU A 54 -12.68 7.15 -0.38
C LEU A 54 -11.99 5.79 -0.29
N ASN A 55 -10.83 5.73 0.38
CA ASN A 55 -10.06 4.49 0.52
C ASN A 55 -10.73 3.47 1.46
N SER A 56 -11.52 3.94 2.43
CA SER A 56 -12.19 3.08 3.42
C SER A 56 -13.36 2.30 2.83
N PHE A 57 -14.05 2.82 1.81
CA PHE A 57 -15.18 2.12 1.16
C PHE A 57 -14.76 0.76 0.59
N TRP A 58 -13.65 0.74 -0.16
CA TRP A 58 -13.11 -0.51 -0.72
C TRP A 58 -12.79 -1.53 0.39
N GLY A 59 -12.13 -1.10 1.46
CA GLY A 59 -11.81 -1.97 2.60
C GLY A 59 -13.06 -2.52 3.30
N LYS A 60 -14.14 -1.73 3.33
CA LYS A 60 -15.42 -2.14 3.93
C LYS A 60 -16.13 -3.23 3.14
N PHE A 61 -16.08 -3.16 1.80
CA PHE A 61 -16.67 -4.19 0.94
C PHE A 61 -16.07 -5.58 1.19
N GLY A 62 -14.78 -5.65 1.50
CA GLY A 62 -14.05 -6.90 1.80
C GLY A 62 -13.83 -7.18 3.29
N GLU A 63 -14.57 -6.53 4.20
CA GLU A 63 -14.35 -6.72 5.64
C GLU A 63 -14.69 -8.15 6.07
N LYS A 64 -13.71 -8.83 6.68
CA LYS A 64 -13.91 -10.15 7.28
C LYS A 64 -14.68 -10.04 8.60
N THR A 65 -15.86 -10.68 8.68
CA THR A 65 -16.70 -10.65 9.89
C THR A 65 -16.38 -11.79 10.85
N LEU A 66 -15.80 -12.91 10.37
CA LEU A 66 -15.29 -14.01 11.18
C LEU A 66 -14.00 -13.64 11.93
N ARG A 67 -14.12 -12.80 12.96
CA ARG A 67 -13.04 -12.35 13.85
C ARG A 67 -13.40 -12.52 15.33
N PRO A 68 -12.41 -12.70 16.22
CA PRO A 68 -12.65 -12.63 17.65
C PRO A 68 -13.27 -11.28 18.03
N LYS A 69 -14.32 -11.34 18.85
CA LYS A 69 -15.01 -10.21 19.47
C LYS A 69 -14.73 -10.25 20.97
N THR A 70 -14.66 -9.07 21.58
CA THR A 70 -14.46 -8.90 23.01
C THR A 70 -15.71 -8.25 23.58
N GLU A 71 -16.29 -8.87 24.60
CA GLU A 71 -17.43 -8.35 25.37
C GLU A 71 -17.07 -8.33 26.86
N PHE A 72 -17.65 -7.37 27.59
CA PHE A 72 -17.51 -7.26 29.04
C PHE A 72 -18.80 -7.70 29.67
N VAL A 73 -18.72 -8.73 30.52
CA VAL A 73 -19.86 -9.39 31.14
C VAL A 73 -19.81 -9.14 32.64
N TYR A 74 -20.93 -8.71 33.21
CA TYR A 74 -21.00 -8.29 34.62
C TYR A 74 -21.83 -9.21 35.50
N ASN A 75 -22.51 -10.20 34.91
CA ASN A 75 -23.29 -11.18 35.65
C ASN A 75 -23.22 -12.57 35.02
N TYR A 76 -23.54 -13.57 35.83
CA TYR A 76 -23.50 -14.98 35.43
C TYR A 76 -24.52 -15.31 34.33
N GLY A 77 -25.68 -14.66 34.31
CA GLY A 77 -26.73 -14.90 33.32
C GLY A 77 -26.28 -14.59 31.90
N GLU A 78 -25.70 -13.41 31.69
CA GLU A 78 -25.09 -12.98 30.42
C GLU A 78 -23.98 -13.95 29.98
N LEU A 79 -23.13 -14.37 30.92
CA LEU A 79 -22.05 -15.31 30.63
C LEU A 79 -22.61 -16.66 30.14
N MET A 80 -23.60 -17.21 30.85
CA MET A 80 -24.21 -18.48 30.46
C MET A 80 -24.92 -18.40 29.11
N GLN A 81 -25.63 -17.30 28.83
CA GLN A 81 -26.24 -17.07 27.52
C GLN A 81 -25.19 -17.08 26.41
N MET A 82 -24.02 -16.48 26.62
CA MET A 82 -22.93 -16.50 25.65
C MET A 82 -22.28 -17.88 25.47
N ILE A 83 -22.14 -18.65 26.55
CA ILE A 83 -21.49 -19.99 26.52
C ILE A 83 -22.41 -21.02 25.86
N ILE A 84 -23.72 -20.94 26.10
CA ILE A 84 -24.70 -21.89 25.60
C ILE A 84 -25.08 -21.58 24.14
N ASP A 85 -24.88 -20.34 23.66
CA ASP A 85 -25.17 -19.96 22.28
C ASP A 85 -24.32 -20.78 21.28
N PRO A 86 -24.93 -21.68 20.49
CA PRO A 86 -24.21 -22.55 19.57
C PRO A 86 -23.56 -21.78 18.41
N ARG A 87 -23.89 -20.49 18.22
CA ARG A 87 -23.29 -19.62 17.21
C ARG A 87 -21.96 -19.01 17.68
N LYS A 88 -21.62 -19.14 18.97
CA LYS A 88 -20.44 -18.54 19.57
C LYS A 88 -19.47 -19.60 20.06
N ILE A 89 -18.20 -19.42 19.73
CA ILE A 89 -17.08 -20.18 20.30
C ILE A 89 -16.37 -19.26 21.29
N VAL A 90 -16.58 -19.49 22.58
CA VAL A 90 -15.84 -18.78 23.63
C VAL A 90 -14.39 -19.24 23.62
N GLN A 91 -13.46 -18.31 23.45
CA GLN A 91 -12.03 -18.57 23.32
C GLN A 91 -11.26 -18.27 24.61
N ASN A 92 -11.69 -17.25 25.36
CA ASN A 92 -11.00 -16.83 26.57
C ASN A 92 -11.95 -16.12 27.53
N LEU A 93 -11.77 -16.38 28.83
CA LEU A 93 -12.45 -15.71 29.93
C LEU A 93 -11.39 -15.11 30.84
N LEU A 94 -11.38 -13.79 30.96
CA LEU A 94 -10.40 -13.07 31.75
C LEU A 94 -11.10 -12.24 32.82
N PRO A 95 -11.00 -12.60 34.12
CA PRO A 95 -11.51 -11.77 35.19
C PRO A 95 -10.69 -10.48 35.27
N LEU A 96 -11.35 -9.33 35.13
CA LEU A 96 -10.74 -8.01 35.27
C LEU A 96 -10.96 -7.44 36.68
N SER A 97 -12.09 -7.79 37.30
CA SER A 97 -12.42 -7.48 38.69
C SER A 97 -13.43 -8.52 39.22
N ASP A 98 -13.82 -8.38 40.48
CA ASP A 98 -14.84 -9.25 41.10
C ASP A 98 -16.21 -9.16 40.42
N ALA A 99 -16.47 -8.09 39.64
CA ALA A 99 -17.74 -7.84 38.97
C ALA A 99 -17.64 -7.80 37.45
N CYS A 100 -16.45 -7.96 36.85
CA CYS A 100 -16.26 -7.79 35.41
C CYS A 100 -15.42 -8.93 34.84
N LEU A 101 -16.03 -9.69 33.94
CA LEU A 101 -15.38 -10.72 33.15
C LEU A 101 -15.26 -10.25 31.71
N GLN A 102 -14.04 -10.19 31.21
CA GLN A 102 -13.82 -9.99 29.79
C GLN A 102 -13.89 -11.34 29.06
N VAL A 103 -14.83 -11.43 28.13
CA VAL A 103 -15.04 -12.63 27.33
C VAL A 103 -14.61 -12.37 25.89
N THR A 104 -13.69 -13.20 25.40
CA THR A 104 -13.33 -13.22 23.97
C THR A 104 -14.01 -14.41 23.32
N TRP A 105 -14.80 -14.17 22.28
CA TRP A 105 -15.52 -15.20 21.54
C TRP A 105 -15.40 -14.97 20.04
N LYS A 106 -15.64 -16.00 19.25
CA LYS A 106 -15.63 -15.93 17.79
C LYS A 106 -16.93 -16.56 17.25
N PRO A 107 -17.55 -16.01 16.19
CA PRO A 107 -18.65 -16.68 15.52
C PRO A 107 -18.23 -18.06 15.00
N VAL A 108 -19.14 -19.03 15.02
CA VAL A 108 -18.96 -20.29 14.27
C VAL A 108 -18.98 -19.95 12.77
N PRO A 109 -18.10 -20.55 11.93
CA PRO A 109 -18.03 -20.23 10.50
C PRO A 109 -19.38 -20.28 9.78
N ASP A 110 -20.20 -21.29 10.06
CA ASP A 110 -21.52 -21.48 9.42
C ASP A 110 -22.59 -20.47 9.88
N SER A 111 -22.27 -19.69 10.92
CA SER A 111 -23.11 -18.60 11.45
C SER A 111 -22.56 -17.21 11.08
N GLU A 112 -21.59 -17.13 10.16
CA GLU A 112 -21.02 -15.87 9.71
C GLU A 112 -22.07 -15.04 8.96
N GLU A 113 -22.53 -13.97 9.59
CA GLU A 113 -23.34 -12.95 8.94
C GLU A 113 -22.44 -11.98 8.18
N SER A 114 -22.76 -11.77 6.91
CA SER A 114 -22.17 -10.69 6.11
C SER A 114 -22.69 -9.34 6.58
N LEU A 115 -21.87 -8.29 6.51
CA LEU A 115 -22.37 -6.95 6.80
C LEU A 115 -23.31 -6.51 5.66
N PRO A 116 -24.32 -5.67 5.93
CA PRO A 116 -25.12 -5.04 4.87
C PRO A 116 -24.30 -4.22 3.89
N THR A 117 -23.08 -3.85 4.28
CA THR A 117 -22.11 -3.07 3.49
C THR A 117 -21.05 -3.95 2.82
N SER A 118 -21.05 -5.27 3.05
CA SER A 118 -20.10 -6.19 2.42
C SER A 118 -20.47 -6.42 0.97
N SER A 119 -19.47 -6.38 0.09
CA SER A 119 -19.63 -6.79 -1.31
C SER A 119 -18.31 -7.36 -1.83
N LEU A 120 -18.16 -8.68 -1.73
CA LEU A 120 -16.94 -9.36 -2.15
C LEU A 120 -16.63 -9.17 -3.64
N LEU A 121 -17.68 -9.06 -4.48
CA LEU A 121 -17.53 -8.78 -5.91
C LEU A 121 -16.87 -7.43 -6.15
N HIS A 122 -17.38 -6.35 -5.54
CA HIS A 122 -16.76 -5.03 -5.67
C HIS A 122 -15.34 -5.02 -5.10
N ALA A 123 -15.12 -5.61 -3.92
CA ALA A 123 -13.78 -5.69 -3.33
C ALA A 123 -12.79 -6.40 -4.26
N ALA A 124 -13.17 -7.54 -4.84
CA ALA A 124 -12.36 -8.31 -5.76
C ALA A 124 -12.11 -7.54 -7.06
N LEU A 125 -13.16 -7.02 -7.71
CA LEU A 125 -13.05 -6.28 -8.97
C LEU A 125 -12.20 -5.01 -8.81
N THR A 126 -12.39 -4.23 -7.74
CA THR A 126 -11.53 -3.05 -7.48
C THR A 126 -10.05 -3.44 -7.37
N THR A 127 -9.72 -4.53 -6.66
CA THR A 127 -8.33 -5.00 -6.60
C THR A 127 -7.82 -5.57 -7.93
N CYS A 128 -8.68 -6.23 -8.70
CA CYS A 128 -8.34 -6.77 -10.01
C CYS A 128 -7.99 -5.63 -10.98
N HIS A 129 -8.88 -4.64 -11.13
CA HIS A 129 -8.66 -3.50 -12.00
C HIS A 129 -7.44 -2.67 -11.59
N GLY A 130 -7.21 -2.48 -10.28
CA GLY A 130 -5.99 -1.82 -9.80
C GLY A 130 -4.71 -2.55 -10.22
N ARG A 131 -4.70 -3.90 -10.14
CA ARG A 131 -3.57 -4.71 -10.63
C ARG A 131 -3.42 -4.65 -12.14
N VAL A 132 -4.51 -4.74 -12.90
CA VAL A 132 -4.46 -4.64 -14.36
C VAL A 132 -3.88 -3.30 -14.80
N GLN A 133 -4.26 -2.20 -14.15
CA GLN A 133 -3.67 -0.90 -14.42
C GLN A 133 -2.18 -0.85 -14.09
N LEU A 134 -1.77 -1.38 -12.93
CA LEU A 134 -0.34 -1.49 -12.59
C LEU A 134 0.43 -2.31 -13.64
N TYR A 135 -0.13 -3.43 -14.12
CA TYR A 135 0.48 -4.27 -15.14
C TYR A 135 0.69 -3.52 -16.45
N ARG A 136 -0.27 -2.71 -16.91
CA ARG A 136 -0.09 -1.89 -18.12
C ARG A 136 1.13 -0.99 -18.05
N TYR A 137 1.39 -0.38 -16.89
CA TYR A 137 2.59 0.43 -16.68
C TYR A 137 3.86 -0.43 -16.60
N LEU A 138 3.79 -1.58 -15.93
CA LEU A 138 4.92 -2.52 -15.87
C LEU A 138 5.31 -3.06 -17.25
N ASP A 139 4.34 -3.29 -18.14
CA ASP A 139 4.60 -3.74 -19.52
C ASP A 139 5.34 -2.66 -20.34
N LEU A 140 5.06 -1.38 -20.10
CA LEU A 140 5.76 -0.27 -20.76
C LEU A 140 7.22 -0.13 -20.32
N VAL A 141 7.51 -0.36 -19.03
CA VAL A 141 8.88 -0.27 -18.50
C VAL A 141 9.66 -1.57 -18.63
N GLY A 142 8.98 -2.72 -18.66
CA GLY A 142 9.58 -4.04 -18.80
C GLY A 142 10.62 -4.33 -17.72
N ASP A 143 11.84 -4.69 -18.16
CA ASP A 143 12.97 -5.02 -17.30
C ASP A 143 13.53 -3.82 -16.51
N ARG A 144 13.13 -2.60 -16.86
CA ARG A 144 13.52 -1.37 -16.15
C ARG A 144 12.78 -1.20 -14.83
N ALA A 145 11.69 -1.93 -14.59
CA ALA A 145 10.96 -1.90 -13.32
C ALA A 145 11.84 -2.48 -12.19
N VAL A 146 12.25 -1.64 -11.25
CA VAL A 146 13.08 -2.06 -10.10
C VAL A 146 12.24 -2.39 -8.87
N TYR A 147 11.08 -1.76 -8.73
CA TYR A 147 10.16 -2.01 -7.61
C TYR A 147 8.74 -1.56 -7.96
N CYS A 148 7.74 -2.26 -7.43
CA CYS A 148 6.35 -1.82 -7.48
C CYS A 148 5.63 -2.15 -6.17
N ASP A 149 4.70 -1.30 -5.76
CA ASP A 149 3.82 -1.57 -4.62
C ASP A 149 2.46 -0.91 -4.85
N THR A 150 1.44 -1.76 -5.04
CA THR A 150 0.02 -1.41 -5.16
C THR A 150 -0.34 -0.49 -6.33
N ASP A 151 0.12 0.76 -6.29
CA ASP A 151 -0.19 1.87 -7.19
C ASP A 151 1.06 2.70 -7.55
N SER A 152 2.26 2.17 -7.29
CA SER A 152 3.54 2.84 -7.58
C SER A 152 4.50 1.92 -8.33
N VAL A 153 5.31 2.52 -9.21
CA VAL A 153 6.40 1.86 -9.94
C VAL A 153 7.65 2.74 -9.81
N ALA A 154 8.74 2.16 -9.32
CA ALA A 154 10.07 2.73 -9.47
C ALA A 154 10.76 1.99 -10.63
N TYR A 155 11.34 2.75 -11.56
CA TYR A 155 11.97 2.20 -12.75
C TYR A 155 13.21 2.99 -13.15
N ILE A 156 14.03 2.39 -14.01
CA ILE A 156 15.21 3.02 -14.60
C ILE A 156 14.79 3.79 -15.85
N SER A 157 15.00 5.10 -15.84
CA SER A 157 14.90 5.93 -17.05
C SER A 157 16.23 5.88 -17.81
N ARG A 158 16.17 5.73 -19.14
CA ARG A 158 17.35 5.71 -20.03
C ARG A 158 17.09 6.57 -21.26
N PRO A 159 18.12 7.22 -21.81
CA PRO A 159 17.99 7.94 -23.08
C PRO A 159 17.48 7.03 -24.21
N GLY A 160 16.44 7.47 -24.92
CA GLY A 160 15.87 6.74 -26.06
C GLY A 160 14.79 5.70 -25.71
N GLU A 161 14.52 5.46 -24.43
CA GLU A 161 13.41 4.62 -23.97
C GLU A 161 12.28 5.50 -23.42
N PRO A 162 11.00 5.16 -23.67
CA PRO A 162 9.89 5.99 -23.19
C PRO A 162 9.76 5.91 -21.67
N ASP A 163 9.61 7.07 -21.03
CA ASP A 163 9.22 7.16 -19.63
C ASP A 163 7.72 6.90 -19.44
N LEU A 164 7.31 6.57 -18.22
CA LEU A 164 5.90 6.38 -17.91
C LEU A 164 5.13 7.69 -18.10
N PRO A 165 3.97 7.67 -18.79
CA PRO A 165 3.20 8.88 -19.01
C PRO A 165 2.63 9.38 -17.67
N LEU A 166 2.89 10.64 -17.38
CA LEU A 166 2.27 11.35 -16.27
C LEU A 166 0.97 12.00 -16.73
N GLY A 167 0.08 12.26 -15.79
CA GLY A 167 -1.16 12.97 -16.07
C GLY A 167 -1.75 13.61 -14.82
N THR A 168 -2.82 14.38 -15.05
CA THR A 168 -3.48 15.20 -14.02
C THR A 168 -4.85 14.65 -13.61
N HIS A 169 -5.32 13.59 -14.28
CA HIS A 169 -6.66 13.05 -14.12
C HIS A 169 -6.70 11.86 -13.16
N LEU A 170 -7.92 11.45 -12.81
CA LEU A 170 -8.15 10.33 -11.93
C LEU A 170 -7.64 9.02 -12.54
N GLY A 171 -6.60 8.47 -11.93
CA GLY A 171 -6.00 7.20 -12.34
C GLY A 171 -4.68 7.36 -13.07
N ASP A 172 -4.29 8.59 -13.43
CA ASP A 172 -2.99 8.87 -14.00
C ASP A 172 -1.87 8.73 -12.97
N LEU A 173 -0.67 8.47 -13.47
CA LEU A 173 0.55 8.49 -12.66
C LEU A 173 0.96 9.94 -12.37
N SER A 174 1.40 10.19 -11.14
CA SER A 174 2.04 11.44 -10.75
C SER A 174 3.51 11.21 -10.41
N ASP A 175 4.33 12.25 -10.61
CA ASP A 175 5.74 12.22 -10.22
C ASP A 175 5.89 12.49 -8.73
N GLN A 176 5.93 11.40 -7.96
CA GLN A 176 6.13 11.48 -6.51
C GLN A 176 7.47 12.13 -6.14
N ILE A 177 8.53 11.97 -6.94
CA ILE A 177 9.85 12.51 -6.60
C ILE A 177 9.86 14.02 -6.83
N GLY A 178 9.24 14.49 -7.92
CA GLY A 178 8.96 15.90 -8.15
C GLY A 178 8.10 16.53 -7.06
N GLU A 179 7.04 15.86 -6.61
CA GLU A 179 6.16 16.34 -5.54
C GLU A 179 6.87 16.43 -4.17
N ASP A 180 7.61 15.40 -3.78
CA ASP A 180 8.23 15.30 -2.45
C ASP A 180 9.54 16.11 -2.32
N PHE A 181 10.29 16.26 -3.43
CA PHE A 181 11.63 16.85 -3.42
C PHE A 181 11.77 18.11 -4.31
N GLY A 182 10.78 18.41 -5.14
CA GLY A 182 10.75 19.58 -6.01
C GLY A 182 11.01 19.23 -7.49
N PRO A 183 10.59 20.10 -8.43
CA PRO A 183 10.69 19.84 -9.86
C PRO A 183 12.12 19.50 -10.32
N GLY A 184 12.25 18.54 -11.23
CA GLY A 184 13.53 18.08 -11.77
C GLY A 184 14.34 17.18 -10.84
N SER A 185 13.81 16.83 -9.66
CA SER A 185 14.44 15.86 -8.77
C SER A 185 14.35 14.45 -9.36
N PHE A 186 15.41 13.65 -9.22
CA PHE A 186 15.40 12.25 -9.68
C PHE A 186 16.22 11.35 -8.75
N ILE A 187 15.91 10.05 -8.77
CA ILE A 187 16.59 9.04 -7.97
C ILE A 187 17.93 8.69 -8.62
N THR A 188 19.02 8.72 -7.85
CA THR A 188 20.37 8.34 -8.31
C THR A 188 20.78 6.94 -7.91
N GLU A 189 20.35 6.48 -6.73
CA GLU A 189 20.56 5.11 -6.25
C GLU A 189 19.28 4.57 -5.63
N PHE A 190 18.95 3.31 -5.92
CA PHE A 190 17.79 2.61 -5.36
C PHE A 190 18.18 1.19 -4.95
N PHE A 191 17.84 0.81 -3.71
CA PHE A 191 18.04 -0.55 -3.21
C PHE A 191 16.77 -1.06 -2.53
N ALA A 192 16.31 -2.24 -2.95
CA ALA A 192 15.19 -2.94 -2.32
C ALA A 192 15.66 -4.23 -1.66
N GLY A 193 15.43 -4.31 -0.34
CA GLY A 193 15.63 -5.51 0.46
C GLY A 193 14.39 -6.41 0.54
N GLY A 194 13.32 -6.09 -0.20
CA GLY A 194 12.07 -6.86 -0.23
C GLY A 194 10.83 -5.97 -0.12
N PRO A 195 9.63 -6.56 -0.05
CA PRO A 195 8.38 -5.81 0.02
C PRO A 195 8.36 -4.83 1.21
N LYS A 196 8.19 -3.54 0.92
CA LYS A 196 8.15 -2.44 1.90
C LYS A 196 9.43 -2.35 2.75
N ASN A 197 10.56 -2.75 2.18
CA ASN A 197 11.91 -2.61 2.73
C ASN A 197 12.84 -2.11 1.62
N TYR A 198 12.94 -0.79 1.45
CA TYR A 198 13.73 -0.17 0.39
C TYR A 198 14.26 1.20 0.81
N GLY A 199 15.28 1.68 0.11
CA GLY A 199 15.85 3.00 0.30
C GLY A 199 16.38 3.56 -1.01
N PHE A 200 16.42 4.89 -1.10
CA PHE A 200 16.85 5.59 -2.30
C PHE A 200 17.49 6.95 -1.99
N LYS A 201 18.38 7.37 -2.88
CA LYS A 201 19.00 8.70 -2.90
C LYS A 201 18.40 9.54 -4.01
N VAL A 202 18.09 10.80 -3.73
CA VAL A 202 17.50 11.75 -4.67
C VAL A 202 18.47 12.91 -4.89
N ALA A 203 18.76 13.23 -6.15
CA ALA A 203 19.37 14.50 -6.55
C ALA A 203 18.28 15.57 -6.62
N VAL A 204 18.25 16.48 -5.65
CA VAL A 204 17.18 17.46 -5.48
C VAL A 204 17.30 18.59 -6.49
N GLY A 205 16.22 18.87 -7.23
CA GLY A 205 16.20 19.88 -8.28
C GLY A 205 17.15 19.59 -9.44
N GLY A 206 17.50 18.31 -9.63
CA GLY A 206 18.44 17.86 -10.66
C GLY A 206 19.92 18.11 -10.32
N ASP A 207 20.22 18.62 -9.13
CA ASP A 207 21.59 18.91 -8.68
C ASP A 207 22.21 17.68 -7.97
N PRO A 208 23.22 17.01 -8.56
CA PRO A 208 23.84 15.83 -7.95
C PRO A 208 24.58 16.13 -6.64
N ALA A 209 24.90 17.41 -6.34
CA ALA A 209 25.51 17.79 -5.07
C ALA A 209 24.48 17.86 -3.93
N LYS A 210 23.19 18.03 -4.24
CA LYS A 210 22.11 18.13 -3.24
C LYS A 210 21.40 16.78 -3.10
N VAL A 211 21.99 15.91 -2.29
CA VAL A 211 21.46 14.56 -2.08
C VAL A 211 20.55 14.50 -0.85
N LYS A 212 19.34 13.95 -1.03
CA LYS A 212 18.49 13.49 0.09
C LYS A 212 18.35 11.97 0.08
N VAL A 213 18.34 11.37 1.27
CA VAL A 213 18.19 9.92 1.47
C VAL A 213 16.81 9.64 2.05
N THR A 214 16.12 8.65 1.50
CA THR A 214 14.86 8.14 2.06
C THR A 214 14.94 6.64 2.25
N ILE A 215 14.46 6.17 3.40
CA ILE A 215 14.41 4.75 3.75
C ILE A 215 13.00 4.41 4.22
N LYS A 216 12.48 3.27 3.76
CA LYS A 216 11.16 2.75 4.11
C LYS A 216 11.32 1.31 4.57
N VAL A 217 11.09 1.08 5.87
CA VAL A 217 11.15 -0.26 6.47
C VAL A 217 9.86 -0.56 7.21
N ARG A 218 9.07 -1.51 6.70
CA ARG A 218 7.83 -1.92 7.35
C ARG A 218 8.11 -2.61 8.67
N GLY A 219 7.43 -2.15 9.71
CA GLY A 219 7.45 -2.77 11.04
C GLY A 219 8.57 -2.24 11.93
N ILE A 220 9.43 -1.34 11.47
CA ILE A 220 10.39 -0.62 12.31
C ILE A 220 10.03 0.87 12.25
N THR A 221 9.76 1.47 13.40
CA THR A 221 9.60 2.93 13.50
C THR A 221 10.99 3.52 13.61
N ILE A 222 11.45 4.21 12.57
CA ILE A 222 12.75 4.89 12.56
C ILE A 222 12.65 6.09 13.50
N ASN A 223 13.45 6.07 14.56
CA ASN A 223 13.53 7.12 15.57
C ASN A 223 14.99 7.21 16.06
N LYS A 224 15.26 8.08 17.03
CA LYS A 224 16.65 8.34 17.46
C LYS A 224 17.40 7.13 18.06
N SER A 225 16.69 6.10 18.49
CA SER A 225 17.30 4.89 19.05
C SER A 225 17.80 3.90 17.98
N CYS A 226 17.49 4.13 16.71
CA CYS A 226 17.85 3.23 15.62
C CYS A 226 18.16 3.94 14.29
N ASP A 227 18.23 5.27 14.26
CA ASP A 227 18.50 6.04 13.04
C ASP A 227 19.93 5.85 12.51
N ASP A 228 20.85 5.53 13.40
CA ASP A 228 22.24 5.14 13.14
C ASP A 228 22.38 3.72 12.59
N LEU A 229 21.44 2.82 12.92
CA LEU A 229 21.42 1.44 12.44
C LEU A 229 20.61 1.28 11.16
N VAL A 230 19.43 1.91 11.07
CA VAL A 230 18.52 1.82 9.92
C VAL A 230 18.92 2.86 8.87
N THR A 231 20.08 2.64 8.24
CA THR A 231 20.69 3.54 7.27
C THR A 231 20.67 2.98 5.86
N PHE A 232 20.81 3.86 4.86
CA PHE A 232 20.82 3.47 3.46
C PHE A 232 22.03 2.59 3.16
N ASP A 233 23.18 2.91 3.75
CA ASP A 233 24.41 2.15 3.55
C ASP A 233 24.31 0.75 4.17
N ASN A 234 23.72 0.60 5.35
CA ASN A 234 23.45 -0.72 5.93
C ASN A 234 22.45 -1.53 5.08
N LEU A 235 21.39 -0.89 4.56
CA LEU A 235 20.48 -1.55 3.63
C LEU A 235 21.20 -2.02 2.36
N LYS A 236 22.01 -1.14 1.76
CA LYS A 236 22.82 -1.44 0.57
C LYS A 236 23.75 -2.61 0.83
N ALA A 237 24.52 -2.57 1.91
CA ALA A 237 25.44 -3.63 2.29
C ALA A 237 24.71 -4.98 2.49
N MET A 238 23.58 -4.99 3.20
CA MET A 238 22.76 -6.20 3.34
C MET A 238 22.20 -6.71 2.01
N VAL A 239 21.74 -5.82 1.12
CA VAL A 239 21.24 -6.22 -0.22
C VAL A 239 22.38 -6.83 -1.03
N MET A 240 23.56 -6.23 -0.98
CA MET A 240 24.76 -6.69 -1.69
C MET A 240 25.38 -7.96 -1.08
N GLY A 241 24.92 -8.39 0.09
CA GLY A 241 25.47 -9.55 0.82
C GLY A 241 26.80 -9.24 1.52
N GLU A 242 27.08 -7.97 1.77
CA GLU A 242 28.30 -7.48 2.42
C GLU A 242 28.17 -7.45 3.95
N THR A 243 26.94 -7.45 4.48
CA THR A 243 26.64 -7.40 5.92
C THR A 243 25.49 -8.34 6.28
N ASP A 244 25.59 -8.94 7.47
CA ASP A 244 24.56 -9.78 8.07
C ASP A 244 23.32 -8.98 8.55
N PRO A 245 22.19 -9.67 8.81
CA PRO A 245 21.04 -9.07 9.49
C PRO A 245 21.38 -8.28 10.76
N LEU A 246 20.79 -7.09 10.89
CA LEU A 246 21.00 -6.22 12.05
C LEU A 246 19.90 -6.39 13.09
N THR A 247 20.26 -6.43 14.37
CA THR A 247 19.30 -6.41 15.47
C THR A 247 19.02 -4.97 15.88
N ILE A 248 17.81 -4.50 15.59
CA ILE A 248 17.38 -3.13 15.86
C ILE A 248 16.74 -3.06 17.25
N PRO A 249 17.31 -2.32 18.21
CA PRO A 249 16.70 -2.12 19.50
C PRO A 249 15.44 -1.26 19.38
N ILE A 250 14.43 -1.58 20.17
CA ILE A 250 13.21 -0.79 20.33
C ILE A 250 13.03 -0.60 21.84
N PRO A 251 13.67 0.43 22.41
CA PRO A 251 13.55 0.70 23.83
C PRO A 251 12.12 1.14 24.15
N ARG A 252 11.65 0.81 25.36
CA ARG A 252 10.36 1.26 25.90
C ARG A 252 9.17 0.97 24.99
N GLN A 253 9.15 -0.18 24.34
CA GLN A 253 7.99 -0.62 23.59
C GLN A 253 6.81 -0.85 24.53
N ILE A 254 5.69 -0.18 24.26
CA ILE A 254 4.41 -0.47 24.89
C ILE A 254 3.89 -1.78 24.30
N ALA A 255 3.74 -2.80 25.15
CA ALA A 255 3.24 -4.11 24.79
C ALA A 255 2.06 -4.49 25.67
N ARG A 256 1.08 -5.17 25.09
CA ARG A 256 -0.01 -5.81 25.83
C ARG A 256 0.35 -7.28 26.05
N ILE A 257 0.49 -7.68 27.32
CA ILE A 257 0.71 -9.08 27.70
C ILE A 257 -0.63 -9.77 28.00
N PRO A 258 -0.67 -11.11 28.16
CA PRO A 258 -1.88 -11.80 28.59
C PRO A 258 -2.49 -11.15 29.83
N GLY A 259 -3.83 -11.09 29.88
CA GLY A 259 -4.53 -10.37 30.94
C GLY A 259 -4.75 -8.87 30.69
N TRP A 260 -4.55 -8.38 29.46
CA TRP A 260 -4.72 -6.97 29.08
C TRP A 260 -3.84 -5.98 29.85
N ARG A 261 -2.86 -6.49 30.59
CA ARG A 261 -1.85 -5.68 31.24
C ARG A 261 -0.99 -5.01 30.18
N VAL A 262 -0.89 -3.69 30.28
CA VAL A 262 0.00 -2.88 29.45
C VAL A 262 1.32 -2.76 30.19
N VAL A 263 2.40 -3.15 29.54
CA VAL A 263 3.76 -3.05 30.07
C VAL A 263 4.63 -2.27 29.10
N THR A 264 5.59 -1.54 29.66
CA THR A 264 6.67 -0.94 28.89
C THR A 264 7.88 -1.85 29.04
N ARG A 265 8.40 -2.37 27.93
CA ARG A 265 9.57 -3.25 27.94
C ARG A 265 10.49 -2.94 26.77
N ASP A 266 11.77 -3.23 26.94
CA ASP A 266 12.70 -3.20 25.84
C ASP A 266 12.49 -4.45 24.97
N THR A 267 12.55 -4.26 23.66
CA THR A 267 12.49 -5.33 22.68
C THR A 267 13.48 -5.06 21.56
N SER A 268 13.60 -5.98 20.62
CA SER A 268 14.34 -5.78 19.39
C SER A 268 13.63 -6.40 18.21
N LYS A 269 14.03 -5.99 17.00
CA LYS A 269 13.61 -6.61 15.74
C LYS A 269 14.83 -6.87 14.88
N VAL A 270 14.87 -8.05 14.25
CA VAL A 270 15.89 -8.36 13.26
C VAL A 270 15.48 -7.72 11.93
N TRP A 271 16.27 -6.74 11.48
CA TRP A 271 16.16 -6.15 10.15
C TRP A 271 17.04 -6.94 9.18
N GLN A 272 16.42 -7.45 8.13
CA GLN A 272 17.08 -8.29 7.14
C GLN A 272 16.43 -8.14 5.78
N VAL A 273 17.21 -8.43 4.74
CA VAL A 273 16.72 -8.54 3.36
C VAL A 273 15.89 -9.82 3.22
N LYS A 274 14.65 -9.67 2.77
CA LYS A 274 13.72 -10.78 2.50
C LYS A 274 13.52 -10.92 1.00
N ASN A 275 14.47 -11.59 0.36
CA ASN A 275 14.38 -11.94 -1.05
C ASN A 275 14.09 -13.44 -1.27
N THR A 276 13.23 -14.03 -0.44
CA THR A 276 13.00 -15.49 -0.40
C THR A 276 12.26 -16.05 -1.62
N LYS A 277 11.80 -15.19 -2.53
CA LYS A 277 11.05 -15.58 -3.73
C LYS A 277 11.83 -15.37 -5.03
N ARG A 278 13.05 -14.85 -4.95
CA ARG A 278 13.88 -14.54 -6.13
C ARG A 278 15.30 -15.03 -5.91
N ARG A 279 15.95 -15.43 -7.01
CA ARG A 279 17.39 -15.71 -7.06
C ARG A 279 18.11 -14.54 -7.70
N ARG A 280 19.32 -14.26 -7.21
CA ARG A 280 20.24 -13.30 -7.82
C ARG A 280 20.85 -13.91 -9.08
N ILE A 281 20.81 -13.19 -10.19
CA ILE A 281 21.45 -13.60 -11.46
C ILE A 281 22.66 -12.73 -11.80
N SER A 282 22.70 -11.50 -11.30
CA SER A 282 23.81 -10.57 -11.47
C SER A 282 23.99 -9.71 -10.21
N ARG A 283 24.96 -8.79 -10.24
CA ARG A 283 25.22 -7.85 -9.14
C ARG A 283 24.02 -6.94 -8.84
N GLY A 284 23.16 -6.67 -9.83
CA GLY A 284 21.96 -5.84 -9.69
C GLY A 284 20.64 -6.59 -9.85
N ASP A 285 20.65 -7.71 -10.57
CA ASP A 285 19.41 -8.31 -11.07
C ASP A 285 19.02 -9.56 -10.30
N THR A 286 17.70 -9.69 -10.10
CA THR A 286 17.10 -10.85 -9.46
C THR A 286 15.91 -11.31 -10.28
N VAL A 287 15.71 -12.62 -10.37
CA VAL A 287 14.55 -13.22 -11.06
C VAL A 287 13.80 -14.12 -10.10
N PRO A 288 12.47 -14.25 -10.23
CA PRO A 288 11.70 -15.22 -9.43
C PRO A 288 12.27 -16.63 -9.52
N HIS A 289 12.15 -17.42 -8.45
CA HIS A 289 12.41 -18.85 -8.55
C HIS A 289 11.45 -19.48 -9.58
N GLY A 290 11.98 -20.34 -10.45
CA GLY A 290 11.22 -20.92 -11.57
C GLY A 290 11.14 -20.04 -12.82
N TYR A 291 11.71 -18.83 -12.81
CA TYR A 291 11.85 -18.04 -14.03
C TYR A 291 12.84 -18.73 -14.99
N ASN A 292 12.28 -19.34 -16.03
CA ASN A 292 12.98 -19.71 -17.25
C ASN A 292 12.68 -18.61 -18.27
N LYS A 293 13.71 -18.02 -18.86
CA LYS A 293 13.53 -17.09 -19.98
C LYS A 293 12.92 -17.92 -21.11
N TRP A 294 11.60 -17.86 -21.26
CA TRP A 294 10.93 -18.47 -22.40
C TRP A 294 11.48 -17.74 -23.62
N HIS A 295 12.35 -18.40 -24.37
CA HIS A 295 12.57 -18.03 -25.76
C HIS A 295 11.24 -18.36 -26.43
N MET A 296 10.37 -17.36 -26.58
CA MET A 296 9.36 -17.47 -27.62
C MET A 296 10.18 -17.64 -28.89
N ALA A 297 10.12 -18.84 -29.48
CA ALA A 297 10.52 -19.01 -30.86
C ALA A 297 9.82 -17.91 -31.65
N GLU A 298 10.54 -17.30 -32.60
CA GLU A 298 9.95 -16.38 -33.58
C GLU A 298 8.63 -17.01 -34.04
N GLN A 299 7.53 -16.28 -33.87
CA GLN A 299 6.17 -16.75 -34.15
C GLN A 299 6.11 -17.32 -35.56
N GLN A 300 6.17 -18.65 -35.70
CA GLN A 300 5.46 -19.33 -36.76
C GLN A 300 4.04 -19.52 -36.24
N ASP A 301 3.15 -18.68 -36.74
CA ASP A 301 1.71 -18.89 -36.87
C ASP A 301 1.05 -19.68 -35.74
N HIS A 302 0.69 -18.98 -34.67
CA HIS A 302 -0.46 -19.38 -33.88
C HIS A 302 -1.70 -18.70 -34.47
N GLU A 303 -2.34 -19.39 -35.43
CA GLU A 303 -3.75 -19.19 -35.68
C GLU A 303 -4.47 -19.23 -34.33
N ILE A 304 -5.17 -18.13 -34.01
CA ILE A 304 -6.07 -18.04 -32.88
C ILE A 304 -7.10 -19.15 -33.09
N PRO A 305 -7.28 -20.12 -32.17
CA PRO A 305 -8.37 -21.08 -32.30
C PRO A 305 -9.69 -20.30 -32.30
N GLU A 306 -10.45 -20.39 -33.39
CA GLU A 306 -11.76 -19.75 -33.62
C GLU A 306 -12.85 -20.18 -32.62
N GLU A 307 -12.52 -20.90 -31.54
CA GLU A 307 -13.49 -21.50 -30.60
C GLU A 307 -13.97 -20.55 -29.49
N LEU A 308 -13.47 -19.31 -29.41
CA LEU A 308 -13.93 -18.32 -28.42
C LEU A 308 -15.14 -17.48 -28.88
N ASP A 309 -15.40 -17.39 -30.19
CA ASP A 309 -16.56 -16.66 -30.74
C ASP A 309 -17.87 -17.45 -30.63
N THR A 310 -17.81 -18.76 -30.38
CA THR A 310 -18.99 -19.61 -30.18
C THR A 310 -19.54 -19.57 -28.75
N LEU A 311 -18.87 -18.92 -27.79
CA LEU A 311 -19.31 -18.88 -26.39
C LEU A 311 -20.25 -17.70 -26.05
N PHE A 312 -20.50 -16.79 -26.99
CA PHE A 312 -21.37 -15.61 -26.78
C PHE A 312 -22.52 -15.49 -27.79
N ASN A 313 -22.75 -16.52 -28.62
CA ASN A 313 -23.89 -16.58 -29.52
C ASN A 313 -24.72 -17.86 -29.27
N GLU A 314 -25.37 -17.94 -28.11
CA GLU A 314 -26.68 -18.59 -27.92
C GLU A 314 -27.49 -17.82 -26.86
#